data_AF-A0A535AI50-F1
#
_entry.id   AF-A0A535AI50-F1
#
_cell.length_a   1.000
_cell.length_b   1.000
_cell.length_c   1.000
_cell.angle_alpha   90.00
_cell.angle_beta   90.00
_cell.angle_gamma   90.00
#
_symmetry.space_group_name_H-M   'P 1'
#
loop_
_entity.id
_entity.type
_entity.pdbx_description
1 polymer ?
#
loop_
_entity_poly.entity_id
_entity_poly.type
_entity_poly.pdbx_seq_one_letter_code
_entity_poly.pdbx_strand_id
1 'polypeptide(L)'
;MYAASKAAMNALSEGLWNDLAGSNIHVALVNPGPIDTEIWLKEDEPVWYDGKKYPPEIVSDAIFEAIEKRRYEMTIPKRNP
;
A
#
# COMPACT_ATOMS: atom_id res chain seq x y z
N MET A 1 -8.62 1.93 -14.67
CA MET A 1 -8.03 0.57 -14.60
C MET A 1 -7.16 0.39 -13.35
N TYR A 2 -6.31 1.37 -13.02
CA TYR A 2 -5.45 1.36 -11.81
C TYR A 2 -6.22 1.00 -10.52
N ALA A 3 -7.28 1.72 -10.19
CA ALA A 3 -8.04 1.49 -8.94
C ALA A 3 -8.59 0.06 -8.82
N ALA A 4 -9.13 -0.51 -9.90
CA ALA A 4 -9.61 -1.89 -9.92
C ALA A 4 -8.49 -2.90 -9.66
N SER A 5 -7.30 -2.67 -10.23
CA SER A 5 -6.14 -3.52 -9.98
C SER A 5 -5.68 -3.50 -8.52
N LYS A 6 -5.79 -2.33 -7.86
CA LYS A 6 -5.45 -2.18 -6.43
C LYS A 6 -6.51 -2.79 -5.52
N ALA A 7 -7.79 -2.71 -5.88
CA ALA A 7 -8.85 -3.43 -5.19
C ALA A 7 -8.66 -4.95 -5.29
N ALA A 8 -8.27 -5.47 -6.46
CA ALA A 8 -7.95 -6.88 -6.64
C ALA A 8 -6.74 -7.33 -5.80
N MET A 9 -5.69 -6.50 -5.71
CA MET A 9 -4.55 -6.74 -4.83
C MET A 9 -4.94 -6.87 -3.35
N ASN A 10 -5.87 -6.03 -2.88
CA ASN A 10 -6.38 -6.12 -1.51
C ASN A 10 -7.05 -7.48 -1.25
N ALA A 11 -8.00 -7.86 -2.12
CA ALA A 11 -8.71 -9.13 -2.00
C ALA A 11 -7.78 -10.35 -2.11
N LEU A 12 -6.81 -10.31 -3.03
CA LEU A 12 -5.80 -11.37 -3.17
C LEU A 12 -4.95 -11.51 -1.90
N SER A 13 -4.47 -10.38 -1.36
CA SER A 13 -3.61 -10.38 -0.18
C SER A 13 -4.37 -10.84 1.07
N GLU A 14 -5.65 -10.50 1.19
CA GLU A 14 -6.54 -10.98 2.24
C GLU A 14 -6.75 -12.50 2.20
N GLY A 15 -7.03 -13.04 1.00
CA GLY A 15 -7.16 -14.48 0.81
C GLY A 15 -5.87 -15.23 1.17
N LEU A 16 -4.73 -14.77 0.66
CA LEU A 16 -3.43 -15.37 0.97
C LEU A 16 -3.07 -15.29 2.45
N TRP A 17 -3.40 -14.18 3.12
CA TRP A 17 -3.17 -14.05 4.55
C TRP A 17 -3.96 -15.09 5.35
N ASN A 18 -5.20 -15.38 4.96
CA ASN A 18 -6.02 -16.41 5.57
C ASN A 18 -5.50 -17.82 5.26
N ASP A 19 -5.26 -18.14 3.99
CA ASP A 19 -4.84 -19.46 3.52
C ASP A 19 -3.47 -19.88 4.09
N LEU A 20 -2.60 -18.92 4.35
CA LEU A 20 -1.25 -19.14 4.86
C LEU A 20 -1.16 -19.03 6.39
N ALA A 21 -2.27 -18.81 7.09
CA ALA A 21 -2.28 -18.77 8.54
C ALA A 21 -1.74 -20.08 9.14
N GLY A 22 -0.70 -19.98 9.97
CA GLY A 22 -0.04 -21.15 10.56
C GLY A 22 1.06 -21.80 9.70
N SER A 23 1.26 -21.38 8.46
CA SER A 23 2.29 -21.95 7.54
C SER A 23 3.70 -21.37 7.72
N ASN A 24 3.91 -20.54 8.75
CA ASN A 24 5.12 -19.71 8.94
C ASN A 24 5.39 -18.69 7.81
N ILE A 25 4.54 -18.58 6.79
CA ILE A 25 4.60 -17.53 5.78
C ILE A 25 3.80 -16.32 6.27
N HIS A 26 4.33 -15.11 6.07
CA HIS A 26 3.65 -13.86 6.40
C HIS A 26 3.25 -13.11 5.14
N VAL A 27 2.00 -12.65 5.09
CA VAL A 27 1.49 -11.76 4.06
C VAL A 27 1.23 -10.40 4.70
N ALA A 28 1.76 -9.35 4.08
CA ALA A 28 1.57 -7.97 4.48
C ALA A 28 1.03 -7.14 3.30
N LEU A 29 0.02 -6.33 3.56
CA LEU A 29 -0.59 -5.39 2.64
C LEU A 29 -0.31 -3.95 3.12
N VAL A 30 0.50 -3.23 2.36
CA VAL A 30 0.74 -1.81 2.60
C VAL A 30 0.02 -1.02 1.52
N ASN A 31 -0.86 -0.11 1.93
CA ASN A 31 -1.67 0.75 1.09
C ASN A 31 -1.14 2.20 1.14
N PRO A 32 -0.33 2.62 0.16
CA PRO A 32 0.15 3.99 0.07
C PRO A 32 -0.97 4.95 -0.33
N GLY A 33 -1.01 6.10 0.33
CA GLY A 33 -1.73 7.28 -0.12
C GLY A 33 -0.92 8.06 -1.17
N PRO A 34 -1.12 9.38 -1.27
CA PRO A 34 -0.40 10.19 -2.24
C PRO A 34 1.06 10.39 -1.84
N ILE A 35 1.98 9.69 -2.49
CA ILE A 35 3.42 9.73 -2.19
C ILE A 35 4.18 10.43 -3.29
N ASP A 36 5.10 11.32 -2.94
CA ASP A 36 5.94 12.08 -3.86
C ASP A 36 6.98 11.18 -4.54
N THR A 37 6.54 10.53 -5.62
CA THR A 37 7.34 9.64 -6.47
C THR A 37 7.08 10.01 -7.91
N GLU A 38 7.82 9.42 -8.84
CA GLU A 38 7.65 9.66 -10.27
C GLU A 38 6.34 9.11 -10.86
N ILE A 39 5.51 8.39 -10.08
CA ILE A 39 4.23 7.82 -10.56
C ILE A 39 3.30 8.89 -11.16
N TRP A 40 3.35 10.12 -10.65
CA TRP A 40 2.53 11.24 -11.12
C TRP A 40 2.94 11.75 -12.51
N LEU A 41 4.11 11.35 -13.01
CA LEU A 41 4.63 11.76 -14.31
C LEU A 41 4.41 10.70 -15.40
N LYS A 42 3.85 9.54 -15.04
CA LYS A 42 3.79 8.33 -15.89
C LYS A 42 2.44 8.09 -16.55
N GLU A 43 1.44 8.92 -16.25
CA GLU A 43 0.10 8.76 -16.82
C GLU A 43 0.00 9.54 -18.15
N ASP A 44 -0.49 8.88 -19.20
CA ASP A 44 -0.84 9.52 -20.49
C ASP A 44 -2.03 10.50 -20.33
N GLU A 45 -2.78 10.36 -19.23
CA GLU A 45 -3.94 11.17 -18.86
C GLU A 45 -3.61 12.10 -17.69
N PRO A 46 -4.32 13.24 -17.55
CA PRO A 46 -4.13 14.15 -16.44
C PRO A 46 -4.32 13.48 -15.07
N VAL A 47 -3.34 13.69 -14.18
CA VAL A 47 -3.45 13.28 -12.79
C VAL A 47 -4.50 14.14 -12.07
N TRP A 48 -5.58 13.50 -11.62
CA TRP A 48 -6.69 14.17 -10.92
C TRP A 48 -6.38 14.56 -9.47
N TYR A 49 -5.27 14.08 -8.90
CA TYR A 49 -4.87 14.38 -7.53
C TYR A 49 -3.86 15.55 -7.47
N ASP A 50 -4.31 16.69 -6.97
CA ASP A 50 -3.52 17.92 -6.81
C ASP A 50 -3.14 18.23 -5.35
N GLY A 51 -3.55 17.38 -4.40
CA GLY A 51 -3.28 17.56 -2.98
C GLY A 51 -1.84 17.29 -2.54
N LYS A 52 -1.62 17.40 -1.22
CA LYS A 52 -0.32 17.15 -0.56
C LYS A 52 0.17 15.73 -0.84
N LYS A 53 1.38 15.64 -1.39
CA LYS A 53 2.14 14.40 -1.55
C LYS A 53 3.11 14.26 -0.38
N TYR A 54 3.30 13.04 0.11
CA TYR A 54 4.13 12.74 1.27
C TYR A 54 5.46 12.12 0.85
N PRO A 55 6.54 12.26 1.64
CA PRO A 55 7.85 11.69 1.30
C PRO A 55 7.78 10.15 1.17
N PRO A 56 8.49 9.51 0.22
CA PRO A 56 8.44 8.06 0.04
C PRO A 56 8.94 7.25 1.24
N GLU A 57 9.78 7.85 2.08
CA GLU A 57 10.37 7.22 3.25
C GLU A 57 9.31 6.71 4.23
N ILE A 58 8.16 7.40 4.33
CA ILE A 58 7.09 6.97 5.24
C ILE A 58 6.51 5.60 4.86
N VAL A 59 6.52 5.27 3.56
CA VAL A 59 6.02 3.98 3.06
C VAL A 59 7.08 2.91 3.18
N SER A 60 8.36 3.22 2.90
CA SER A 60 9.44 2.26 3.13
C SER A 60 9.54 1.87 4.60
N ASP A 61 9.46 2.84 5.50
CA ASP A 61 9.48 2.61 6.96
C ASP A 61 8.30 1.71 7.39
N ALA A 62 7.12 1.93 6.81
CA ALA A 62 5.95 1.09 7.08
C ALA A 62 6.08 -0.34 6.53
N ILE A 63 6.75 -0.52 5.39
CA ILE A 63 7.06 -1.86 4.86
C ILE A 63 8.00 -2.60 5.82
N PHE A 64 9.07 -1.95 6.29
CA PHE A 64 9.95 -2.54 7.30
C PHE A 64 9.19 -2.86 8.59
N GLU A 65 8.35 -1.94 9.09
CA GLU A 65 7.51 -2.19 10.27
C GLU A 65 6.57 -3.40 10.06
N ALA A 66 5.94 -3.52 8.89
CA ALA A 66 5.04 -4.62 8.58
C ALA A 66 5.76 -5.97 8.62
N ILE A 67 6.98 -6.03 8.06
CA ILE A 67 7.83 -7.22 8.06
C ILE A 67 8.25 -7.57 9.50
N GLU A 68 8.85 -6.63 10.23
CA GLU A 68 9.41 -6.85 11.56
C GLU A 68 8.35 -7.25 12.59
N LYS A 69 7.19 -6.57 12.55
CA LYS A 69 6.11 -6.77 13.53
C LYS A 69 5.04 -7.74 13.04
N ARG A 70 5.23 -8.34 11.85
CA ARG A 70 4.26 -9.21 11.18
C ARG A 70 2.85 -8.59 11.09
N ARG A 71 2.76 -7.31 10.75
CA ARG A 71 1.47 -6.62 10.59
C ARG A 71 0.84 -7.02 9.27
N TYR A 72 -0.40 -7.48 9.32
CA TYR A 72 -1.15 -7.83 8.12
C TYR A 72 -1.43 -6.61 7.22
N GLU A 73 -1.93 -5.49 7.76
CA GLU A 73 -2.33 -4.36 6.93
C GLU A 73 -1.90 -3.01 7.52
N MET A 74 -1.43 -2.11 6.65
CA MET A 74 -1.09 -0.73 6.99
C MET A 74 -1.52 0.23 5.86
N THR A 75 -2.24 1.30 6.20
CA THR A 75 -2.52 2.42 5.28
C THR A 75 -1.68 3.63 5.67
N ILE A 76 -0.89 4.16 4.74
CA ILE A 76 0.13 5.17 5.01
C ILE A 76 0.12 6.26 3.93
N PRO A 77 0.02 7.56 4.28
CA PRO A 77 -0.15 8.08 5.64
C PRO A 77 -1.49 7.64 6.24
N LYS A 78 -1.53 7.50 7.57
CA LYS A 78 -2.81 7.31 8.26
C LYS A 78 -3.68 8.53 7.98
N ARG A 79 -4.95 8.30 7.63
CA ARG A 79 -5.92 9.38 7.48
C ARG A 79 -5.86 10.23 8.76
N ASN A 80 -5.49 11.50 8.62
CA ASN A 80 -5.55 12.44 9.75
C ASN A 80 -7.02 12.47 10.21
N PRO A 81 -7.31 12.37 11.53
CA PRO A 81 -8.68 12.47 12.03
C PRO A 81 -9.35 13.77 11.61
#